data_AF-A0A2G7H243-F1
#
_entry.id   AF-A0A2G7H243-F1
#
_cell.length_a   1.000
_cell.length_b   1.000
_cell.length_c   1.000
_cell.angle_alpha   90.00
_cell.angle_beta   90.00
_cell.angle_gamma   90.00
#
_symmetry.space_group_name_H-M   'P 1'
#
loop_
_entity.id
_entity.type
_entity.pdbx_description
1 polymer ?
#
loop_
_entity_poly.entity_id
_entity_poly.type
_entity_poly.pdbx_seq_one_letter_code
_entity_poly.pdbx_strand_id
1 'polypeptide(L)'
;MSEVEAKVHQAIDLWLQAERTSLREAAQLLGLRFQTAQTRSRRGAVVVEERQEWVTLSVNAQPIPELFTLEEAQRLGDAWTAEVDLPGGLIQATHGPAVRNTTTLDWWENTEPNWQQELTWAGQRYALNLHHHVSGLEQMHYLSLKVENLATGHTEDT
;
A
#
# COMPACT_ATOMS: atom_id res chain seq x y z
N MET A 1 21.79 4.92 6.02
CA MET A 1 20.50 4.71 5.35
C MET A 1 19.69 3.76 6.19
N SER A 2 18.52 4.17 6.65
CA SER A 2 17.62 3.32 7.45
C SER A 2 16.98 2.24 6.56
N GLU A 3 16.44 1.18 7.17
CA GLU A 3 15.68 0.16 6.44
C GLU A 3 14.47 0.76 5.70
N VAL A 4 13.80 1.71 6.36
CA VAL A 4 12.68 2.48 5.78
C VAL A 4 13.12 3.21 4.52
N GLU A 5 14.20 3.99 4.58
CA GLU A 5 14.74 4.72 3.43
C GLU A 5 15.10 3.77 2.28
N ALA A 6 15.77 2.65 2.56
CA ALA A 6 16.15 1.68 1.54
C ALA A 6 14.92 1.08 0.83
N LYS A 7 13.84 0.78 1.56
CA LYS A 7 12.59 0.26 1.01
C LYS A 7 11.81 1.31 0.22
N VAL A 8 11.83 2.56 0.66
CA VAL A 8 11.25 3.68 -0.11
C VAL A 8 11.99 3.88 -1.42
N HIS A 9 13.33 3.88 -1.41
CA HIS A 9 14.12 3.96 -2.65
C HIS A 9 13.82 2.80 -3.60
N GLN A 10 13.72 1.57 -3.10
CA GLN A 10 13.34 0.42 -3.90
C GLN A 10 11.93 0.55 -4.52
N ALA A 11 10.98 1.15 -3.79
CA ALA A 11 9.64 1.43 -4.30
C ALA A 11 9.65 2.50 -5.41
N ILE A 12 10.45 3.55 -5.24
CA ILE A 12 10.65 4.61 -6.24
C ILE A 12 11.29 4.06 -7.51
N ASP A 13 12.35 3.25 -7.38
CA ASP A 13 13.03 2.63 -8.52
C ASP A 13 12.09 1.70 -9.29
N LEU A 14 11.26 0.92 -8.58
CA LEU A 14 10.25 0.07 -9.18
C LEU A 14 9.24 0.88 -10.01
N TRP A 15 8.75 1.99 -9.45
CA TRP A 15 7.78 2.86 -10.13
C TRP A 15 8.37 3.51 -11.38
N LEU A 16 9.56 4.12 -11.26
CA LEU A 16 10.25 4.77 -12.39
C LEU A 16 10.54 3.77 -13.52
N GLN A 17 10.88 2.54 -13.18
CA GLN A 17 11.08 1.48 -14.16
C GLN A 17 9.74 1.02 -14.77
N ALA A 18 8.67 0.94 -13.97
CA ALA A 18 7.34 0.57 -14.43
C ALA A 18 6.75 1.59 -15.42
N GLU A 19 7.00 2.90 -15.22
CA GLU A 19 6.61 3.95 -16.17
C GLU A 19 7.21 3.76 -17.57
N ARG A 20 8.42 3.20 -17.65
CA ARG A 20 9.13 2.97 -18.91
C ARG A 20 8.76 1.64 -19.57
N THR A 21 8.20 0.71 -18.80
CA THR A 21 7.99 -0.67 -19.19
C THR A 21 6.61 -1.14 -18.76
N SER A 22 6.55 -1.98 -17.73
CA SER A 22 5.34 -2.36 -17.01
C SER A 22 5.71 -2.70 -15.57
N LEU A 23 4.73 -2.69 -14.66
CA LEU A 23 4.97 -3.06 -13.26
C LEU A 23 5.52 -4.49 -13.13
N ARG A 24 5.10 -5.40 -14.01
CA ARG A 24 5.59 -6.79 -14.06
C ARG A 24 7.07 -6.86 -14.46
N GLU A 25 7.45 -6.17 -15.53
CA GLU A 25 8.84 -6.17 -16.03
C GLU A 25 9.77 -5.48 -15.04
N ALA A 26 9.36 -4.35 -14.47
CA ALA A 26 10.09 -3.65 -13.43
C ALA A 26 10.30 -4.53 -12.18
N ALA A 27 9.26 -5.24 -11.72
CA ALA A 27 9.38 -6.17 -10.61
C ALA A 27 10.38 -7.29 -10.91
N GLN A 28 10.34 -7.86 -12.11
CA GLN A 28 11.26 -8.92 -12.52
C GLN A 28 12.72 -8.45 -12.55
N LEU A 29 12.98 -7.24 -13.07
CA LEU A 29 14.32 -6.64 -13.10
C LEU A 29 14.89 -6.42 -11.69
N LEU A 30 14.03 -6.09 -10.73
CA LEU A 30 14.40 -5.86 -9.33
C LEU A 30 14.35 -7.12 -8.46
N GLY A 31 14.01 -8.29 -9.02
CA GLY A 31 13.88 -9.54 -8.27
C GLY A 31 12.71 -9.54 -7.28
N LEU A 32 11.68 -8.75 -7.53
CA LEU A 32 10.52 -8.56 -6.66
C LEU A 32 9.34 -9.46 -7.08
N ARG A 33 8.53 -9.84 -6.09
CA ARG A 33 7.32 -10.64 -6.33
C ARG A 33 6.20 -9.74 -6.86
N PHE A 34 5.78 -10.03 -8.09
CA PHE A 34 4.61 -9.41 -8.71
C PHE A 34 3.33 -10.18 -8.40
N GLN A 35 2.23 -9.47 -8.19
CA GLN A 35 0.89 -10.03 -7.97
C GLN A 35 -0.11 -9.38 -8.92
N THR A 36 -1.12 -10.14 -9.34
CA THR A 36 -2.22 -9.64 -10.14
C THR A 36 -3.53 -10.32 -9.72
N ALA A 37 -4.62 -9.56 -9.74
CA ALA A 37 -5.97 -10.06 -9.61
C ALA A 37 -6.80 -9.62 -10.81
N GLN A 38 -7.72 -10.48 -11.24
CA GLN A 38 -8.66 -10.20 -12.31
C GLN A 38 -10.07 -10.44 -11.79
N THR A 39 -10.91 -9.42 -11.91
CA THR A 39 -12.31 -9.48 -11.53
C THR A 39 -13.15 -9.26 -12.77
N ARG A 40 -13.99 -10.24 -13.11
CA ARG A 40 -14.93 -10.14 -14.22
C ARG A 40 -16.34 -10.05 -13.67
N SER A 41 -17.07 -8.99 -14.00
CA SER A 41 -18.47 -8.82 -13.62
C SER A 41 -19.33 -8.60 -14.86
N ARG A 42 -20.54 -9.18 -14.87
CA ARG A 42 -21.51 -9.01 -15.95
C ARG A 42 -22.72 -8.25 -15.43
N ARG A 43 -23.03 -7.11 -16.04
CA ARG A 43 -24.23 -6.32 -15.76
C ARG A 43 -25.06 -6.21 -17.05
N GLY A 44 -25.96 -7.17 -17.26
CA GLY A 44 -26.74 -7.27 -18.49
C GLY A 44 -25.89 -7.71 -19.69
N ALA A 45 -25.87 -6.91 -20.76
CA ALA A 45 -25.01 -7.13 -21.92
C ALA A 45 -23.55 -6.69 -21.68
N VAL A 46 -23.31 -5.86 -20.67
CA VAL A 46 -22.00 -5.30 -20.39
C VAL A 46 -21.17 -6.28 -19.57
N VAL A 47 -19.95 -6.56 -20.05
CA VAL A 47 -18.90 -7.25 -19.30
C VAL A 47 -17.86 -6.21 -18.90
N VAL A 48 -17.59 -6.13 -17.59
CA VAL A 48 -16.51 -5.32 -17.03
C VAL A 48 -15.42 -6.26 -16.56
N GLU A 49 -14.22 -6.12 -17.13
CA GLU A 49 -13.02 -6.79 -16.66
C GLU A 49 -12.10 -5.76 -15.97
N GLU A 50 -11.91 -5.94 -14.67
CA GLU A 50 -10.98 -5.15 -13.87
C GLU A 50 -9.73 -5.99 -13.60
N ARG A 51 -8.57 -5.41 -13.92
CA ARG A 51 -7.27 -6.01 -13.63
C ARG A 51 -6.53 -5.13 -12.64
N GLN A 52 -6.17 -5.71 -11.51
CA GLN A 52 -5.32 -5.08 -10.52
C GLN A 52 -3.93 -5.73 -10.57
N GLU A 53 -2.91 -4.91 -10.48
CA GLU A 53 -1.51 -5.32 -10.51
C GLU A 53 -0.75 -4.60 -9.42
N TRP A 54 0.06 -5.32 -8.66
CA TRP A 54 0.82 -4.71 -7.57
C TRP A 54 2.08 -5.47 -7.18
N VAL A 55 2.95 -4.75 -6.47
CA VAL A 55 4.10 -5.30 -5.74
C VAL A 55 4.03 -4.77 -4.31
N THR A 56 4.17 -5.66 -3.33
CA THR A 56 4.22 -5.31 -1.91
C THR A 56 5.64 -5.47 -1.37
N LEU A 57 6.14 -4.42 -0.73
CA LEU A 57 7.43 -4.36 -0.06
C LEU A 57 7.20 -4.23 1.45
N SER A 58 7.69 -5.20 2.22
CA SER A 58 7.76 -5.08 3.68
C SER A 58 8.75 -3.97 4.05
N VAL A 59 8.29 -3.00 4.85
CA VAL A 59 9.13 -1.93 5.40
C VAL A 59 9.70 -2.37 6.74
N ASN A 60 8.83 -2.78 7.66
CA ASN A 60 9.21 -3.35 8.93
C ASN A 60 8.11 -4.30 9.44
N ALA A 61 8.49 -5.16 10.38
CA ALA A 61 7.56 -5.96 11.16
C ALA A 61 8.09 -6.02 12.59
N GLN A 62 7.25 -5.70 13.58
CA GLN A 62 7.66 -5.66 14.98
C GLN A 62 6.64 -6.39 15.85
N PRO A 63 7.06 -7.31 16.74
CA PRO A 63 6.16 -7.90 17.70
C PRO A 63 5.74 -6.85 18.75
N ILE A 64 4.46 -6.83 19.10
CA ILE A 64 3.93 -5.97 20.16
C ILE A 64 3.55 -6.83 21.38
N PRO A 65 4.08 -6.54 22.57
CA PRO A 65 3.92 -7.40 23.73
C PRO A 65 2.58 -7.30 24.48
N GLU A 66 1.75 -6.26 24.28
CA GLU A 66 0.54 -6.02 25.11
C GLU A 66 -0.72 -5.65 24.31
N LEU A 67 -1.90 -6.08 24.80
CA LEU A 67 -3.22 -5.74 24.25
C LEU A 67 -3.58 -4.30 24.63
N PHE A 68 -4.00 -3.49 23.65
CA PHE A 68 -4.33 -2.09 23.88
C PHE A 68 -5.77 -1.89 24.38
N THR A 69 -5.94 -0.99 25.34
CA THR A 69 -7.22 -0.34 25.65
C THR A 69 -7.59 0.70 24.58
N LEU A 70 -8.86 1.13 24.50
CA LEU A 70 -9.31 2.15 23.53
C LEU A 70 -8.52 3.48 23.61
N GLU A 71 -8.14 3.92 24.81
CA GLU A 71 -7.32 5.13 25.03
C GLU A 71 -5.86 4.95 24.62
N GLU A 72 -5.32 3.74 24.74
CA GLU A 72 -3.96 3.42 24.25
C GLU A 72 -3.97 3.29 22.73
N ALA A 73 -5.02 2.71 22.17
CA ALA A 73 -5.23 2.68 20.73
C ALA A 73 -5.27 4.12 20.17
N GLN A 74 -5.96 5.06 20.82
CA GLN A 74 -6.03 6.45 20.32
C GLN A 74 -4.67 7.15 20.35
N ARG A 75 -3.88 6.94 21.40
CA ARG A 75 -2.49 7.44 21.47
C ARG A 75 -1.58 6.79 20.44
N LEU A 76 -1.79 5.51 20.13
CA LEU A 76 -1.10 4.85 19.03
C LEU A 76 -1.46 5.47 17.69
N GLY A 77 -2.67 5.98 17.51
CA GLY A 77 -3.09 6.58 16.24
C GLY A 77 -2.19 7.74 15.78
N ASP A 78 -1.75 8.60 16.70
CA ASP A 78 -0.81 9.68 16.40
C ASP A 78 0.60 9.14 16.07
N ALA A 79 1.06 8.14 16.82
CA ALA A 79 2.36 7.50 16.58
C ALA A 79 2.39 6.75 15.23
N TRP A 80 1.32 6.05 14.91
CA TRP A 80 1.11 5.32 13.66
C TRP A 80 0.97 6.24 12.46
N THR A 81 0.33 7.40 12.64
CA THR A 81 0.31 8.45 11.61
C THR A 81 1.73 8.90 11.29
N ALA A 82 2.59 9.14 12.29
CA ALA A 82 3.98 9.51 12.06
C ALA A 82 4.79 8.40 11.35
N GLU A 83 4.52 7.12 11.64
CA GLU A 83 5.16 5.99 10.97
C GLU A 83 4.81 5.87 9.49
N VAL A 84 3.59 6.25 9.10
CA VAL A 84 3.15 6.26 7.69
C VAL A 84 3.58 7.55 6.98
N ASP A 85 3.56 8.68 7.69
CA ASP A 85 3.94 9.98 7.13
C ASP A 85 5.43 10.07 6.79
N LEU A 86 6.31 9.41 7.55
CA LEU A 86 7.75 9.39 7.25
C LEU A 86 8.05 8.85 5.83
N PRO A 87 7.67 7.61 5.47
CA PRO A 87 7.85 7.12 4.10
C PRO A 87 7.03 7.92 3.09
N GLY A 88 5.83 8.39 3.43
CA GLY A 88 5.03 9.26 2.55
C GLY A 88 5.73 10.58 2.21
N GLY A 89 6.41 11.19 3.17
CA GLY A 89 7.23 12.38 2.99
C GLY A 89 8.47 12.12 2.13
N LEU A 90 9.14 10.98 2.31
CA LEU A 90 10.29 10.60 1.48
C LEU A 90 9.91 10.37 0.01
N ILE A 91 8.75 9.76 -0.25
CA ILE A 91 8.23 9.59 -1.61
C ILE A 91 7.93 10.96 -2.25
N GLN A 92 7.22 11.83 -1.52
CA GLN A 92 6.88 13.17 -2.02
C GLN A 92 8.10 14.10 -2.18
N ALA A 93 9.15 13.91 -1.39
CA ALA A 93 10.41 14.62 -1.58
C ALA A 93 11.07 14.27 -2.94
N THR A 94 10.81 13.08 -3.46
CA THR A 94 11.36 12.61 -4.74
C THR A 94 10.47 12.95 -5.93
N HIS A 95 9.16 12.72 -5.81
CA HIS A 95 8.19 12.90 -6.92
C HIS A 95 7.50 14.28 -6.93
N GLY A 96 7.71 15.09 -5.89
CA GLY A 96 6.88 16.27 -5.63
C GLY A 96 5.53 15.89 -4.99
N PRO A 97 4.64 16.88 -4.77
CA PRO A 97 3.34 16.64 -4.13
C PRO A 97 2.47 15.69 -4.97
N ALA A 98 1.80 14.77 -4.30
CA ALA A 98 0.86 13.84 -4.94
C ALA A 98 -0.39 14.57 -5.46
N VAL A 99 -0.96 14.09 -6.58
CA VAL A 99 -2.24 14.61 -7.11
C VAL A 99 -3.39 14.28 -6.16
N ARG A 100 -3.30 13.13 -5.49
CA ARG A 100 -4.18 12.73 -4.41
C ARG A 100 -3.32 12.17 -3.27
N ASN A 101 -3.57 12.70 -2.07
CA ASN A 101 -3.04 12.18 -0.82
C ASN A 101 -4.23 11.96 0.11
N THR A 102 -4.56 10.69 0.38
CA THR A 102 -5.66 10.33 1.27
C THR A 102 -5.17 9.38 2.33
N THR A 103 -5.35 9.76 3.59
CA THR A 103 -5.15 8.88 4.73
C THR A 103 -6.51 8.40 5.21
N THR A 104 -6.69 7.09 5.25
CA THR A 104 -7.85 6.43 5.82
C THR A 104 -7.43 5.61 7.01
N LEU A 105 -8.20 5.72 8.08
CA LEU A 105 -8.10 4.85 9.23
C LEU A 105 -9.32 3.95 9.26
N ASP A 106 -9.11 2.65 9.11
CA ASP A 106 -10.16 1.66 9.35
C ASP A 106 -10.01 1.08 10.75
N TRP A 107 -10.90 1.52 11.63
CA TRP A 107 -11.04 1.04 12.99
C TRP A 107 -12.48 0.59 13.18
N TRP A 108 -12.67 -0.71 13.22
CA TRP A 108 -13.92 -1.27 13.67
C TRP A 108 -13.75 -1.97 15.01
N GLU A 109 -14.73 -1.83 15.89
CA GLU A 109 -14.78 -2.63 17.11
C GLU A 109 -14.72 -4.11 16.70
N ASN A 110 -13.66 -4.80 17.13
CA ASN A 110 -13.32 -6.20 16.80
C ASN A 110 -12.59 -6.46 15.46
N THR A 111 -12.08 -5.45 14.77
CA THR A 111 -11.14 -5.65 13.66
C THR A 111 -9.74 -5.18 14.01
N GLU A 112 -8.76 -5.87 13.44
CA GLU A 112 -7.36 -5.46 13.40
C GLU A 112 -7.25 -4.05 12.80
N PRO A 113 -6.72 -3.05 13.53
CA PRO A 113 -6.69 -1.68 13.03
C PRO A 113 -5.74 -1.58 11.83
N ASN A 114 -6.20 -0.88 10.79
CA ASN A 114 -5.45 -0.69 9.55
C ASN A 114 -5.39 0.80 9.20
N TRP A 115 -4.16 1.31 9.11
CA TRP A 115 -3.89 2.66 8.61
C TRP A 115 -3.44 2.56 7.16
N GLN A 116 -4.09 3.31 6.28
CA GLN A 116 -3.72 3.34 4.88
C GLN A 116 -3.55 4.79 4.42
N GLN A 117 -2.39 5.09 3.84
CA GLN A 117 -2.15 6.34 3.12
C GLN A 117 -1.93 6.03 1.65
N GLU A 118 -2.71 6.67 0.78
CA GLU A 118 -2.60 6.54 -0.65
C GLU A 118 -2.06 7.81 -1.27
N LEU A 119 -0.96 7.68 -2.02
CA LEU A 119 -0.34 8.73 -2.80
C LEU A 119 -0.45 8.37 -4.28
N THR A 120 -1.02 9.26 -5.11
CA THR A 120 -1.27 9.00 -6.53
C THR A 120 -0.59 10.03 -7.44
N TRP A 121 0.08 9.55 -8.49
CA TRP A 121 0.63 10.35 -9.59
C TRP A 121 0.27 9.70 -10.92
N ALA A 122 -0.31 10.48 -11.85
CA ALA A 122 -0.45 10.12 -13.28
C ALA A 122 -0.90 8.66 -13.59
N GLY A 123 -1.86 8.11 -12.84
CA GLY A 123 -2.40 6.76 -13.09
C GLY A 123 -1.67 5.62 -12.36
N GLN A 124 -0.70 5.92 -11.50
CA GLN A 124 -0.07 4.96 -10.60
C GLN A 124 -0.25 5.37 -9.13
N ARG A 125 -0.37 4.37 -8.25
CA ARG A 125 -0.65 4.53 -6.82
C ARG A 125 0.43 3.89 -5.97
N TYR A 126 0.89 4.63 -4.96
CA TYR A 126 1.58 4.10 -3.79
C TYR A 126 0.57 4.01 -2.65
N ALA A 127 0.34 2.81 -2.14
CA ALA A 127 -0.45 2.59 -0.92
C ALA A 127 0.48 2.15 0.20
N LEU A 128 0.65 3.02 1.19
CA LEU A 128 1.32 2.74 2.45
C LEU A 128 0.29 2.13 3.39
N ASN A 129 0.55 0.92 3.87
CA ASN A 129 -0.37 0.22 4.76
C ASN A 129 0.37 -0.15 6.04
N LEU A 130 -0.17 0.31 7.15
CA LEU A 130 0.24 -0.04 8.49
C LEU A 130 -0.86 -0.89 9.12
N HIS A 131 -0.54 -2.16 9.34
CA HIS A 131 -1.48 -3.14 9.79
C HIS A 131 -1.04 -3.72 11.13
N HIS A 132 -1.97 -3.77 12.08
CA HIS A 132 -1.76 -4.45 13.35
C HIS A 132 -2.46 -5.80 13.34
N HIS A 133 -1.69 -6.89 13.32
CA HIS A 133 -2.21 -8.25 13.28
C HIS A 133 -2.20 -8.89 14.69
N VAL A 134 -3.25 -9.63 15.04
CA VAL A 134 -3.43 -10.33 16.30
C VAL A 134 -3.69 -11.81 16.04
N SER A 135 -2.73 -12.67 16.38
CA SER A 135 -2.83 -14.12 16.26
C SER A 135 -2.71 -14.78 17.64
N GLY A 136 -3.86 -15.10 18.24
CA GLY A 136 -3.90 -15.67 19.60
C GLY A 136 -3.44 -14.66 20.65
N LEU A 137 -2.27 -14.89 21.24
CA LEU A 137 -1.63 -13.96 22.19
C LEU A 137 -0.52 -13.12 21.56
N GLU A 138 -0.17 -13.40 20.31
CA GLU A 138 0.89 -12.69 19.58
C GLU A 138 0.28 -11.53 18.81
N GLN A 139 0.93 -10.37 18.89
CA GLN A 139 0.57 -9.21 18.10
C GLN A 139 1.76 -8.77 17.27
N MET A 140 1.50 -8.36 16.03
CA MET A 140 2.51 -7.93 15.09
C MET A 140 2.08 -6.64 14.41
N HIS A 141 2.93 -5.64 14.50
CA HIS A 141 2.85 -4.43 13.71
C HIS A 141 3.58 -4.62 12.40
N TYR A 142 2.95 -4.28 11.28
CA TYR A 142 3.53 -4.46 9.96
C TYR A 142 3.29 -3.22 9.09
N LEU A 143 4.38 -2.57 8.66
CA LEU A 143 4.35 -1.52 7.66
C LEU A 143 4.73 -2.09 6.31
N SER A 144 3.94 -1.78 5.29
CA SER A 144 4.21 -2.14 3.91
C SER A 144 3.97 -1.01 2.93
N LEU A 145 4.76 -1.02 1.86
CA LEU A 145 4.58 -0.20 0.67
C LEU A 145 4.00 -1.08 -0.43
N LYS A 146 2.89 -0.66 -1.01
CA LYS A 146 2.31 -1.30 -2.19
C LYS A 146 2.40 -0.33 -3.37
N VAL A 147 3.04 -0.76 -4.45
CA VAL A 147 3.07 -0.01 -5.73
C VAL A 147 2.07 -0.66 -6.66
N GLU A 148 1.12 0.11 -7.19
CA GLU A 148 -0.03 -0.38 -7.94
C GLU A 148 -0.25 0.40 -9.23
N ASN A 149 -0.61 -0.33 -10.29
CA ASN A 149 -1.17 0.26 -11.50
C ASN A 149 -2.67 0.47 -11.31
N LEU A 150 -3.14 1.71 -11.48
CA LEU A 150 -4.57 2.01 -11.52
C LEU A 150 -5.09 1.79 -12.94
N ALA A 151 -5.10 0.54 -13.43
CA ALA A 151 -5.77 0.22 -14.68
C ALA A 151 -7.29 0.16 -14.43
N THR A 152 -8.03 1.17 -14.90
CA THR A 152 -9.49 1.16 -14.90
C THR A 152 -10.00 0.14 -15.91
N GLY A 153 -10.95 -0.69 -15.46
CA GLY A 153 -11.46 -1.83 -16.23
C GLY A 153 -11.90 -1.48 -17.64
N HIS A 154 -11.76 -2.42 -18.56
CA HIS A 154 -12.26 -2.30 -19.92
C HIS A 154 -13.68 -2.86 -19.99
N THR A 155 -14.54 -2.10 -20.66
CA THR A 155 -15.91 -2.48 -20.98
C THR A 155 -15.91 -3.06 -22.39
N GLU A 156 -16.26 -4.34 -22.55
CA GLU A 156 -16.58 -4.87 -23.89
C GLU A 156 -18.07 -4.64 -24.15
N ASP A 157 -18.38 -3.80 -25.14
CA ASP A 157 -19.71 -3.74 -25.75
C ASP A 157 -19.76 -4.82 -26.85
N THR A 158 -20.61 -5.83 -26.64
CA THR A 158 -20.89 -6.91 -27.60
C THR A 158 -21.93 -6.51 -28.64
#